data_AF-A0A7U7CAI0-F1
#
_entry.id   AF-A0A7U7CAI0-F1
#
_cell.length_a   1.000
_cell.length_b   1.000
_cell.length_c   1.000
_cell.angle_alpha   90.00
_cell.angle_beta   90.00
_cell.angle_gamma   90.00
#
_symmetry.space_group_name_H-M   'P 1'
#
loop_
_entity.id
_entity.type
_entity.pdbx_description
1 polymer ?
#
loop_
_entity_poly.entity_id
_entity_poly.type
_entity_poly.pdbx_seq_one_letter_code
_entity_poly.pdbx_strand_id
1 'polypeptide(L)'
;MLQIYYTRTYTPIVTPVKPEGTPAESEGPKGQPQTGTPVFVPGNPNVPIDETVKRTFDDGTTEKKVPGEGIYTIDENGKVTFTPEPDFIGKATGVTVKRVIRTERQQQLLTHQRFILILYSLIKMVTHFHQQKMELNLLKISQDTRLLKLK
;
A
#
# COMPACT_ATOMS: atom_id res chain seq x y z
N MET A 1 -1.31 -56.21 2.86
CA MET A 1 -1.65 -54.99 3.63
C MET A 1 -2.45 -54.07 2.73
N LEU A 2 -3.57 -53.52 3.20
CA LEU A 2 -4.32 -52.49 2.48
C LEU A 2 -4.04 -51.14 3.17
N GLN A 3 -3.45 -50.18 2.46
CA GLN A 3 -3.27 -48.82 2.96
C GLN A 3 -4.56 -48.03 2.75
N ILE A 4 -5.17 -47.60 3.85
CA ILE A 4 -6.36 -46.72 3.84
C ILE A 4 -5.85 -45.28 3.95
N TYR A 5 -6.09 -44.46 2.93
CA TYR A 5 -5.76 -43.03 2.97
C TYR A 5 -6.97 -42.25 3.47
N TYR A 6 -6.83 -41.51 4.57
CA TYR A 6 -7.84 -40.56 5.02
C TYR A 6 -7.61 -39.21 4.33
N THR A 7 -8.54 -38.80 3.47
CA THR A 7 -8.61 -37.43 2.98
C THR A 7 -9.49 -36.62 3.91
N ARG A 8 -8.98 -35.49 4.41
CA ARG A 8 -9.78 -34.51 5.15
C ARG A 8 -9.96 -33.29 4.25
N THR A 9 -11.22 -32.94 3.98
CA THR A 9 -11.58 -31.72 3.26
C THR A 9 -11.71 -30.57 4.26
N TYR A 10 -10.94 -29.50 4.04
CA TYR A 10 -11.12 -28.23 4.73
C TYR A 10 -11.82 -27.25 3.80
N THR A 11 -13.00 -26.78 4.19
CA THR A 11 -13.73 -25.72 3.49
C THR A 11 -13.72 -24.48 4.36
N PRO A 12 -12.87 -23.48 4.08
CA PRO A 12 -12.91 -22.23 4.83
C PRO A 12 -14.21 -21.49 4.52
N ILE A 13 -14.87 -20.98 5.55
CA ILE A 13 -15.98 -20.03 5.40
C ILE A 13 -15.37 -18.63 5.45
N VAL A 14 -15.49 -17.87 4.35
CA VAL A 14 -15.04 -16.48 4.29
C VAL A 14 -16.24 -15.58 4.53
N THR A 15 -16.26 -14.89 5.67
CA THR A 15 -17.25 -13.85 5.93
C THR A 15 -16.72 -12.53 5.39
N PRO A 16 -17.46 -11.83 4.49
CA PRO A 16 -17.04 -10.53 4.02
C PRO A 16 -17.09 -9.52 5.18
N VAL A 17 -15.99 -8.80 5.39
CA VAL A 17 -15.91 -7.70 6.35
C VAL A 17 -15.92 -6.37 5.59
N LYS A 18 -16.54 -5.34 6.16
CA LYS A 18 -16.56 -3.98 5.60
C LYS A 18 -15.97 -3.01 6.62
N PRO A 19 -15.20 -1.98 6.22
CA PRO A 19 -14.82 -0.91 7.12
C PRO A 19 -16.05 -0.13 7.58
N GLU A 20 -15.99 0.38 8.81
CA GLU A 20 -16.94 1.36 9.33
C GLU A 20 -16.33 2.76 9.18
N GLY A 21 -17.15 3.75 8.81
CA GLY A 21 -16.71 5.11 8.55
C GLY A 21 -17.49 6.13 9.38
N THR A 22 -16.78 7.07 10.01
CA THR A 22 -17.37 8.24 10.66
C THR A 22 -17.25 9.43 9.71
N PRO A 23 -18.38 10.11 9.37
CA PRO A 23 -18.35 11.27 8.48
C PRO A 23 -17.61 12.45 9.13
N ALA A 24 -17.15 13.37 8.29
CA ALA A 24 -16.62 14.66 8.73
C ALA A 24 -17.52 15.77 8.16
N GLU A 25 -17.93 16.71 9.02
CA GLU A 25 -18.73 17.87 8.64
C GLU A 25 -17.94 19.15 8.97
N SER A 26 -18.21 20.21 8.20
CA SER A 26 -17.53 21.50 8.34
C SER A 26 -18.47 22.63 7.90
N GLU A 27 -18.33 23.78 8.54
CA GLU A 27 -19.10 25.00 8.25
C GLU A 27 -18.16 26.20 8.21
N GLY A 28 -18.47 27.20 7.38
CA GLY A 28 -17.64 28.38 7.25
C GLY A 28 -18.23 29.48 6.38
N PRO A 29 -17.51 30.61 6.23
CA PRO A 29 -17.97 31.74 5.41
C PRO A 29 -18.18 31.38 3.94
N LYS A 30 -19.07 32.11 3.27
CA LYS A 30 -19.34 31.96 1.82
C LYS A 30 -18.05 32.03 1.00
N GLY A 31 -17.93 31.14 0.03
CA GLY A 31 -16.83 31.13 -0.94
C GLY A 31 -15.49 30.61 -0.39
N GLN A 32 -15.41 30.26 0.90
CA GLN A 32 -14.18 29.73 1.48
C GLN A 32 -14.13 28.20 1.35
N PRO A 33 -12.99 27.64 0.94
CA PRO A 33 -12.80 26.19 0.95
C PRO A 33 -13.00 25.61 2.35
N GLN A 34 -13.70 24.49 2.42
CA GLN A 34 -13.96 23.75 3.65
C GLN A 34 -13.25 22.40 3.58
N THR A 35 -12.87 21.86 4.74
CA THR A 35 -12.13 20.60 4.79
C THR A 35 -12.62 19.68 5.88
N GLY A 36 -12.62 18.39 5.61
CA GLY A 36 -12.93 17.35 6.58
C GLY A 36 -12.19 16.07 6.25
N THR A 37 -11.81 15.31 7.28
CA THR A 37 -11.13 14.02 7.11
C THR A 37 -12.00 12.93 7.72
N PRO A 38 -12.73 12.15 6.90
CA PRO A 38 -13.48 11.00 7.39
C PRO A 38 -12.54 9.98 8.03
N VAL A 39 -12.98 9.38 9.14
CA VAL A 39 -12.21 8.35 9.86
C VAL A 39 -12.80 7.00 9.55
N PHE A 40 -11.94 6.00 9.31
CA PHE A 40 -12.36 4.63 9.02
C PHE A 40 -11.76 3.66 10.03
N VAL A 41 -12.58 2.74 10.53
CA VAL A 41 -12.18 1.65 11.42
C VAL A 41 -12.36 0.32 10.68
N PRO A 42 -11.42 -0.63 10.80
CA PRO A 42 -11.61 -1.96 10.25
C PRO A 42 -12.81 -2.66 10.89
N GLY A 43 -13.71 -3.25 10.10
CA GLY A 43 -14.80 -4.06 10.64
C GLY A 43 -14.33 -5.37 11.29
N ASN A 44 -13.06 -5.73 11.12
CA ASN A 44 -12.41 -6.82 11.85
C ASN A 44 -10.94 -6.42 12.15
N PRO A 45 -10.48 -6.48 13.42
CA PRO A 45 -9.12 -6.11 13.81
C PRO A 45 -8.01 -6.89 13.07
N ASN A 46 -8.29 -8.14 12.67
CA ASN A 46 -7.33 -8.98 11.95
C ASN A 46 -7.26 -8.66 10.45
N VAL A 47 -8.18 -7.85 9.95
CA VAL A 47 -8.29 -7.49 8.53
C VAL A 47 -8.18 -5.96 8.41
N PRO A 48 -6.96 -5.40 8.49
CA PRO A 48 -6.75 -3.96 8.52
C PRO A 48 -7.18 -3.31 7.21
N ILE A 49 -7.41 -2.00 7.26
CA ILE A 49 -7.62 -1.19 6.05
C ILE A 49 -6.36 -1.24 5.19
N ASP A 50 -6.53 -1.33 3.87
CA ASP A 50 -5.38 -1.27 2.97
C ASP A 50 -4.95 0.19 2.74
N GLU A 51 -3.84 0.56 3.37
CA GLU A 51 -3.18 1.86 3.16
C GLU A 51 -2.41 1.94 1.83
N THR A 52 -2.25 0.84 1.09
CA THR A 52 -1.58 0.85 -0.23
C THR A 52 -2.51 1.23 -1.38
N VAL A 53 -3.82 1.14 -1.15
CA VAL A 53 -4.83 1.51 -2.13
C VAL A 53 -5.17 2.97 -1.96
N LYS A 54 -5.09 3.72 -3.06
CA LYS A 54 -5.43 5.15 -3.08
C LYS A 54 -6.86 5.37 -2.60
N ARG A 55 -7.02 6.40 -1.79
CA ARG A 55 -8.33 6.86 -1.31
C ARG A 55 -9.06 7.53 -2.47
N THR A 56 -10.32 7.18 -2.68
CA THR A 56 -11.13 7.65 -3.81
C THR A 56 -12.57 7.88 -3.37
N PHE A 57 -13.33 8.63 -4.16
CA PHE A 57 -14.78 8.68 -4.02
C PHE A 57 -15.43 7.37 -4.48
N ASP A 58 -16.75 7.28 -4.32
CA ASP A 58 -17.57 6.14 -4.71
C ASP A 58 -17.42 5.74 -6.19
N ASP A 59 -17.19 6.71 -7.07
CA ASP A 59 -16.94 6.55 -8.50
C ASP A 59 -15.49 6.19 -8.85
N GLY A 60 -14.59 6.12 -7.87
CA GLY A 60 -13.17 5.80 -8.06
C GLY A 60 -12.30 7.01 -8.43
N THR A 61 -12.85 8.21 -8.49
CA THR A 61 -12.09 9.44 -8.76
C THR A 61 -11.53 10.05 -7.47
N THR A 62 -10.62 11.01 -7.62
CA THR A 62 -10.13 11.86 -6.52
C THR A 62 -10.67 13.28 -6.58
N GLU A 63 -11.49 13.58 -7.58
CA GLU A 63 -12.12 14.88 -7.80
C GLU A 63 -13.56 14.66 -8.26
N LYS A 64 -14.50 15.32 -7.59
CA LYS A 64 -15.94 15.23 -7.89
C LYS A 64 -16.54 16.62 -7.94
N LYS A 65 -17.03 17.02 -9.11
CA LYS A 65 -17.77 18.28 -9.29
C LYS A 65 -19.26 18.06 -9.03
N VAL A 66 -19.85 18.94 -8.23
CA VAL A 66 -21.29 19.01 -8.02
C VAL A 66 -21.80 20.33 -8.63
N PRO A 67 -22.50 20.28 -9.78
CA PRO A 67 -22.93 21.50 -10.48
C PRO A 67 -23.74 22.45 -9.61
N GLY A 68 -23.35 23.72 -9.57
CA GLY A 68 -24.02 24.75 -8.78
C GLY A 68 -23.64 24.77 -7.31
N GLU A 69 -22.81 23.83 -6.85
CA GLU A 69 -22.31 23.78 -5.47
C GLU A 69 -20.81 24.02 -5.38
N GLY A 70 -20.00 23.23 -6.10
CA GLY A 70 -18.55 23.28 -5.98
C GLY A 70 -17.83 22.02 -6.41
N ILE A 71 -16.56 21.92 -6.02
CA ILE A 71 -15.67 20.81 -6.34
C ILE A 71 -15.14 20.18 -5.06
N TYR A 72 -15.25 18.87 -4.96
CA TYR A 72 -14.63 18.06 -3.91
C TYR A 72 -13.32 17.44 -4.41
N THR A 73 -12.26 17.50 -3.62
CA THR A 73 -11.00 16.80 -3.87
C THR A 73 -10.60 15.97 -2.65
N ILE A 74 -9.89 14.86 -2.87
CA ILE A 74 -9.31 14.03 -1.80
C ILE A 74 -7.79 13.96 -1.95
N ASP A 75 -7.07 14.19 -0.86
CA ASP A 75 -5.62 14.04 -0.83
C ASP A 75 -5.17 12.62 -0.47
N GLU A 76 -3.86 12.37 -0.52
CA GLU A 76 -3.28 11.06 -0.20
C GLU A 76 -3.55 10.62 1.25
N ASN A 77 -3.75 11.57 2.18
CA ASN A 77 -4.04 11.31 3.59
C ASN A 77 -5.53 11.07 3.86
N GLY A 78 -6.39 11.34 2.88
CA GLY A 78 -7.85 11.20 2.98
C GLY A 78 -8.56 12.46 3.45
N LYS A 79 -7.87 13.59 3.49
CA LYS A 79 -8.49 14.88 3.71
C LYS A 79 -9.30 15.23 2.46
N VAL A 80 -10.59 15.46 2.66
CA VAL A 80 -11.51 15.95 1.65
C VAL A 80 -11.55 17.48 1.75
N THR A 81 -11.40 18.15 0.61
CA THR A 81 -11.56 19.61 0.49
C THR A 81 -12.74 19.90 -0.42
N PHE A 82 -13.67 20.75 0.03
CA PHE A 82 -14.76 21.29 -0.76
C PHE A 82 -14.46 22.74 -1.10
N THR A 83 -14.36 23.05 -2.38
CA THR A 83 -14.23 24.41 -2.90
C THR A 83 -15.57 24.84 -3.48
N PRO A 84 -16.34 25.70 -2.79
CA PRO A 84 -17.65 26.12 -3.26
C PRO A 84 -17.56 27.02 -4.50
N GLU A 85 -18.60 26.99 -5.33
CA GLU A 85 -18.79 28.00 -6.38
C GLU A 85 -19.04 29.38 -5.74
N PRO A 86 -18.64 30.51 -6.39
CA PRO A 86 -18.73 31.84 -5.80
C PRO A 86 -20.12 32.27 -5.34
N ASP A 87 -21.17 31.71 -5.95
CA ASP A 87 -22.56 32.03 -5.65
C ASP A 87 -23.25 31.00 -4.77
N PHE A 88 -22.58 29.90 -4.43
CA PHE A 88 -23.15 28.86 -3.59
C PHE A 88 -23.33 29.35 -2.14
N ILE A 89 -24.56 29.20 -1.64
CA ILE A 89 -24.95 29.47 -0.26
C ILE A 89 -25.88 28.35 0.18
N GLY A 90 -25.56 27.70 1.29
CA GLY A 90 -26.39 26.66 1.88
C GLY A 90 -25.58 25.42 2.24
N LYS A 91 -26.30 24.31 2.43
CA LYS A 91 -25.72 23.01 2.76
C LYS A 91 -25.35 22.28 1.47
N ALA A 92 -24.07 21.94 1.31
CA ALA A 92 -23.59 21.19 0.16
C ALA A 92 -24.03 19.72 0.24
N THR A 93 -24.19 19.10 -0.93
CA THR A 93 -24.40 17.66 -1.08
C THR A 93 -23.11 16.94 -0.68
N GLY A 94 -23.20 16.12 0.38
CA GLY A 94 -22.07 15.35 0.87
C GLY A 94 -21.57 14.31 -0.15
N VAL A 95 -20.28 13.97 -0.06
CA VAL A 95 -19.64 12.94 -0.89
C VAL A 95 -19.23 11.73 -0.05
N THR A 96 -19.20 10.56 -0.68
CA THR A 96 -18.80 9.31 -0.02
C THR A 96 -17.38 8.93 -0.40
N VAL A 97 -16.54 8.64 0.60
CA VAL A 97 -15.18 8.13 0.41
C VAL A 97 -15.20 6.60 0.52
N LYS A 98 -14.55 5.93 -0.44
CA LYS A 98 -14.45 4.47 -0.48
C LYS A 98 -13.10 4.02 0.06
N ARG A 99 -13.13 3.08 0.99
CA ARG A 99 -11.94 2.37 1.49
C ARG A 99 -12.08 0.87 1.31
N VAL A 100 -10.94 0.20 1.15
CA VAL A 100 -10.84 -1.25 1.00
C VAL A 100 -10.00 -1.85 2.12
N ILE A 101 -10.29 -3.11 2.42
CA ILE A 101 -9.55 -3.91 3.40
C ILE A 101 -8.39 -4.65 2.73
N ARG A 102 -7.33 -4.90 3.49
CA ARG A 102 -6.26 -5.80 3.05
C ARG A 102 -6.61 -7.22 3.44
N THR A 103 -6.77 -8.08 2.45
CA THR A 103 -7.04 -9.51 2.69
C THR A 103 -5.80 -10.25 3.19
N GLU A 104 -6.00 -11.35 3.92
CA GLU A 104 -4.90 -12.22 4.40
C GLU A 104 -3.97 -12.67 3.27
N ARG A 105 -4.53 -13.03 2.10
CA ARG A 105 -3.73 -13.37 0.91
C ARG A 105 -2.81 -12.22 0.50
N GLN A 106 -3.29 -10.99 0.46
CA GLN A 106 -2.46 -9.83 0.12
C GLN A 106 -1.41 -9.54 1.20
N GLN A 107 -1.75 -9.68 2.48
CA GLN A 107 -0.79 -9.54 3.56
C GLN A 107 0.31 -10.62 3.47
N GLN A 108 -0.04 -11.88 3.20
CA GLN A 108 0.93 -12.97 3.01
C GLN A 108 1.81 -12.74 1.78
N LEU A 109 1.25 -12.27 0.67
CA LEU A 109 2.00 -11.91 -0.54
C LEU A 109 3.00 -10.78 -0.27
N LEU A 110 2.59 -9.72 0.44
CA LEU A 110 3.48 -8.61 0.82
C LEU A 110 4.58 -9.08 1.78
N THR A 111 4.26 -9.91 2.76
CA THR A 111 5.26 -10.49 3.68
C THR A 111 6.26 -11.38 2.94
N HIS A 112 5.79 -12.22 2.02
CA HIS A 112 6.68 -13.03 1.16
C HIS A 112 7.52 -12.15 0.24
N GLN A 113 6.94 -11.13 -0.39
CA GLN A 113 7.68 -10.21 -1.27
C GLN A 113 8.79 -9.48 -0.49
N ARG A 114 8.51 -9.03 0.73
CA ARG A 114 9.54 -8.43 1.62
C ARG A 114 10.65 -9.43 1.94
N PHE A 115 10.31 -10.68 2.25
CA PHE A 115 11.30 -11.73 2.49
C PHE A 115 12.16 -12.01 1.25
N ILE A 116 11.55 -12.11 0.07
CA ILE A 116 12.25 -12.31 -1.21
C ILE A 116 13.20 -11.15 -1.50
N LEU A 117 12.78 -9.90 -1.27
CA LEU A 117 13.64 -8.73 -1.48
C LEU A 117 14.85 -8.72 -0.54
N ILE A 118 14.64 -9.07 0.73
CA ILE A 118 15.72 -9.21 1.71
C ILE A 118 16.69 -10.32 1.27
N LEU A 119 16.17 -11.49 0.89
CA LEU A 119 16.98 -12.61 0.45
C LEU A 119 17.77 -12.27 -0.82
N TYR A 120 17.15 -11.59 -1.79
CA TYR A 120 17.83 -11.11 -2.99
C TYR A 120 18.97 -10.14 -2.67
N SER A 121 18.74 -9.20 -1.74
CA SER A 121 19.77 -8.27 -1.27
C SER A 121 20.94 -9.00 -0.60
N LEU A 122 20.67 -9.99 0.24
CA LEU A 122 21.68 -10.82 0.90
C LEU A 122 22.49 -11.65 -0.10
N ILE A 123 21.82 -12.33 -1.03
CA ILE A 123 22.49 -13.10 -2.10
C ILE A 123 23.38 -12.18 -2.93
N LYS A 124 22.89 -10.99 -3.30
CA LYS A 124 23.67 -9.99 -4.04
C LYS A 124 24.89 -9.50 -3.26
N MET A 125 24.75 -9.27 -1.95
CA MET A 125 25.87 -8.89 -1.08
C MET A 125 26.94 -9.99 -1.01
N VAL A 126 26.51 -11.25 -0.80
CA VAL A 126 27.43 -12.39 -0.68
C VAL A 126 28.16 -12.67 -2.00
N THR A 127 27.44 -12.64 -3.12
CA THR A 127 28.04 -12.83 -4.45
C THR A 127 29.02 -11.71 -4.78
N HIS A 128 28.67 -10.45 -4.48
CA HIS A 128 29.59 -9.33 -4.64
C HIS A 128 30.84 -9.46 -3.76
N PHE A 129 30.70 -9.88 -2.49
CA PHE A 129 31.83 -10.13 -1.61
C PHE A 129 32.73 -11.27 -2.13
N HIS A 130 32.11 -12.35 -2.62
CA HIS A 130 32.83 -13.47 -3.19
C HIS A 130 33.61 -13.05 -4.45
N GLN A 131 32.99 -12.23 -5.30
CA GLN A 131 33.63 -11.65 -6.49
C GLN A 131 34.86 -10.80 -6.11
N GLN A 132 34.71 -9.87 -5.14
CA GLN A 132 35.84 -9.06 -4.67
C GLN A 132 37.00 -9.90 -4.12
N LYS A 133 36.69 -10.98 -3.39
CA LYS A 133 37.70 -11.91 -2.88
C LYS A 133 38.44 -12.62 -4.01
N MET A 134 37.73 -13.06 -5.05
CA MET A 134 38.33 -13.68 -6.23
C MET A 134 39.22 -12.69 -7.00
N GLU A 135 38.76 -11.46 -7.22
CA GLU A 135 39.55 -10.42 -7.87
C GLU A 135 40.83 -10.10 -7.09
N LEU A 136 40.74 -10.02 -5.76
CA LEU A 136 41.91 -9.81 -4.89
C LEU A 136 42.91 -10.97 -4.99
N ASN A 137 42.42 -12.22 -5.03
CA ASN A 137 43.28 -13.40 -5.19
C ASN A 137 43.97 -13.44 -6.56
N LEU A 138 43.24 -13.12 -7.64
CA LEU A 138 43.80 -13.05 -8.99
C LEU A 138 44.87 -11.96 -9.10
N LEU A 139 44.64 -10.80 -8.48
CA LEU A 139 45.63 -9.72 -8.43
C LEU A 139 46.91 -10.17 -7.72
N LYS A 140 46.80 -10.84 -6.56
CA LYS A 140 47.94 -11.39 -5.83
C LYS A 140 48.74 -12.39 -6.68
N ILE A 141 48.06 -13.36 -7.30
CA ILE A 141 48.68 -14.36 -8.18
C ILE A 141 49.41 -13.69 -9.35
N SER A 142 48.81 -12.67 -9.97
CA SER A 142 49.43 -11.94 -11.08
C SER A 142 50.69 -11.19 -10.65
N GLN A 143 50.72 -10.60 -9.45
CA GLN A 143 51.91 -9.89 -8.96
C GLN A 143 53.04 -10.86 -8.63
N ASP A 144 52.74 -11.99 -7.97
CA ASP A 144 53.73 -13.04 -7.65
C ASP A 144 54.35 -13.63 -8.92
N THR A 145 53.54 -13.84 -9.97
CA THR A 145 54.03 -14.34 -11.27
C THR A 145 54.95 -13.35 -11.98
N ARG A 146 54.71 -12.03 -11.85
CA ARG A 146 55.61 -10.99 -12.42
C ARG A 146 56.94 -10.94 -11.67
N LEU A 147 56.93 -11.08 -10.35
CA LEU A 147 58.12 -11.13 -9.51
C LEU A 147 59.01 -12.35 -9.84
N LEU A 148 58.42 -13.49 -10.21
CA LEU A 148 59.16 -14.71 -10.54
C LEU A 148 59.94 -14.62 -11.87
N LYS A 149 59.52 -13.76 -12.81
CA LYS A 149 60.15 -13.61 -14.15
C LYS A 149 61.24 -12.52 -14.20
N LEU A 150 61.55 -11.88 -13.07
CA LEU A 150 62.48 -10.74 -12.98
C LEU A 150 63.86 -11.08 -12.36
N LYS A 151 64.27 -12.36 -12.38
CA LYS A 151 65.60 -12.83 -11.95
C LYS A 151 66.34 -13.43 -13.13
#